data_AF-A0A956IPT4-F1
#
_entry.id   AF-A0A956IPT4-F1
#
_cell.length_a   1.000
_cell.length_b   1.000
_cell.length_c   1.000
_cell.angle_alpha   90.00
_cell.angle_beta   90.00
_cell.angle_gamma   90.00
#
_symmetry.space_group_name_H-M   'P 1'
#
loop_
_entity.id
_entity.type
_entity.pdbx_description
1 polymer ?
#
loop_
_entity_poly.entity_id
_entity_poly.type
_entity_poly.pdbx_seq_one_letter_code
_entity_poly.pdbx_strand_id
1 'polypeptide(L)'
;MTATREPVWHAGRLIQWGLRPLARPAQEAEYRELVERYFDDGAFRTIVRELADGLGLNVLDVSEHGVVLAPQDESIFALKPSDFRAGSSKVDDRLLDGLAQIAIAATVFPRARDLDEDPDIVRAPVTVDEVEAQLRQLCERLSEEARGDPDPNASDEHRGLIEAWRVYLQRLDTIETRDSRKAMRATRRIIEYSLDRLREFGCFTQVRQGSDTAWQPTRRYQVMVQQLAG
;
A
#
# COMPACT_ATOMS: atom_id res chain seq x y z
N MET A 1 18.74 -1.73 40.03
CA MET A 1 17.34 -1.26 40.14
C MET A 1 17.00 -0.54 38.85
N THR A 2 16.48 -1.25 37.85
CA THR A 2 15.95 -0.64 36.63
C THR A 2 14.68 0.09 37.02
N ALA A 3 14.66 1.42 36.90
CA ALA A 3 13.45 2.20 37.17
C ALA A 3 12.32 1.68 36.26
N THR A 4 11.22 1.23 36.87
CA THR A 4 10.00 0.87 36.14
C THR A 4 9.57 2.09 35.34
N ARG A 5 9.58 1.97 34.01
CA ARG A 5 9.20 3.10 33.15
C ARG A 5 7.67 3.25 33.13
N GLU A 6 7.22 4.50 33.05
CA GLU A 6 5.79 4.84 33.02
C GLU A 6 5.08 4.25 31.79
N PRO A 7 3.78 3.88 31.89
CA PRO A 7 3.01 3.32 30.77
C PRO A 7 3.05 4.18 29.50
N VAL A 8 3.06 5.50 29.65
CA VAL A 8 3.16 6.46 28.53
C VAL A 8 4.46 6.28 27.73
N TRP A 9 5.58 5.99 28.42
CA TRP A 9 6.84 5.74 27.74
C TRP A 9 6.79 4.47 26.89
N HIS A 10 6.21 3.40 27.44
CA HIS A 10 6.02 2.13 26.71
C HIS A 10 5.08 2.31 25.52
N ALA A 11 4.06 3.16 25.64
CA ALA A 11 3.14 3.45 24.55
C ALA A 11 3.84 4.17 23.40
N GLY A 12 4.65 5.18 23.72
CA GLY A 12 5.50 5.88 22.75
C GLY A 12 6.50 4.93 22.06
N ARG A 13 7.05 3.95 22.77
CA ARG A 13 7.90 2.91 22.17
C ARG A 13 7.15 2.00 21.23
N LEU A 14 5.93 1.58 21.58
CA LEU A 14 5.12 0.74 20.71
C LEU A 14 4.80 1.47 19.40
N ILE A 15 4.44 2.76 19.47
CA ILE A 15 4.24 3.61 18.28
C ILE A 15 5.54 3.74 17.47
N GLN A 16 6.68 3.99 18.13
CA GLN A 16 7.97 4.06 17.44
C GLN A 16 8.31 2.76 16.71
N TRP A 17 7.98 1.59 17.28
CA TRP A 17 8.12 0.31 16.59
C TRP A 17 7.17 0.20 15.39
N GLY A 18 5.92 0.65 15.53
CA GLY A 18 4.97 0.73 14.41
C GLY A 18 5.47 1.61 13.26
N LEU A 19 6.19 2.70 13.56
CA LEU A 19 6.81 3.60 12.59
C LEU A 19 8.08 3.04 11.91
N ARG A 20 8.55 1.86 12.31
CA ARG A 20 9.68 1.15 11.67
C ARG A 20 9.12 0.08 10.73
N PRO A 21 9.07 0.31 9.40
CA PRO A 21 8.25 -0.51 8.51
C PRO A 21 8.64 -1.99 8.48
N LEU A 22 9.93 -2.28 8.63
CA LEU A 22 10.51 -3.62 8.56
C LEU A 22 10.70 -4.29 9.92
N ALA A 23 10.45 -3.59 11.04
CA ALA A 23 10.57 -4.18 12.37
C ALA A 23 9.42 -5.18 12.63
N ARG A 24 9.74 -6.32 13.25
CA ARG A 24 8.78 -7.39 13.55
C ARG A 24 8.88 -7.83 15.01
N PRO A 25 7.74 -8.05 15.71
CA PRO A 25 7.76 -8.58 17.08
C PRO A 25 8.54 -9.90 17.21
N ALA A 26 8.46 -10.77 16.20
CA ALA A 26 9.18 -12.04 16.17
C ALA A 26 10.72 -11.91 16.26
N GLN A 27 11.27 -10.75 15.90
CA GLN A 27 12.72 -10.50 15.89
C GLN A 27 13.16 -9.56 17.03
N GLU A 28 12.23 -8.85 17.65
CA GLU A 28 12.49 -7.77 18.59
C GLU A 28 11.76 -8.03 19.91
N ALA A 29 12.48 -8.49 20.93
CA ALA A 29 11.88 -8.92 22.20
C ALA A 29 11.08 -7.80 22.89
N GLU A 30 11.61 -6.58 22.94
CA GLU A 30 10.89 -5.42 23.49
C GLU A 30 9.59 -5.14 22.72
N TYR A 31 9.61 -5.27 21.39
CA TYR A 31 8.42 -5.03 20.58
C TYR A 31 7.34 -6.08 20.86
N ARG A 32 7.72 -7.36 20.93
CA ARG A 32 6.82 -8.45 21.30
C ARG A 32 6.20 -8.26 22.68
N GLU A 33 7.01 -7.93 23.68
CA GLU A 33 6.50 -7.64 25.04
C GLU A 33 5.50 -6.48 25.06
N LEU A 34 5.72 -5.44 24.26
CA LEU A 34 4.79 -4.31 24.16
C LEU A 34 3.49 -4.67 23.44
N VAL A 35 3.55 -5.54 22.43
CA VAL A 35 2.36 -6.08 21.74
C VAL A 35 1.55 -6.98 22.67
N GLU A 36 2.19 -7.91 23.38
CA GLU A 36 1.54 -8.76 24.38
C GLU A 36 0.86 -7.90 25.45
N ARG A 37 1.57 -6.89 25.98
CA ARG A 37 0.99 -5.93 26.92
C ARG A 37 -0.19 -5.16 26.33
N TYR A 38 -0.15 -4.79 25.05
CA TYR A 38 -1.30 -4.15 24.39
C TYR A 38 -2.53 -5.05 24.43
N PHE A 39 -2.39 -6.36 24.28
CA PHE A 39 -3.51 -7.30 24.39
C PHE A 39 -4.01 -7.46 25.83
N ASP A 40 -3.10 -7.53 26.81
CA ASP A 40 -3.44 -7.86 28.20
C ASP A 40 -3.93 -6.65 29.03
N ASP A 41 -3.50 -5.43 28.69
CA ASP A 41 -3.75 -4.22 29.47
C ASP A 41 -4.60 -3.20 28.69
N GLY A 42 -5.89 -3.14 29.03
CA GLY A 42 -6.83 -2.20 28.42
C GLY A 42 -6.49 -0.72 28.64
N ALA A 43 -5.89 -0.36 29.78
CA ALA A 43 -5.47 1.02 30.05
C ALA A 43 -4.27 1.39 29.17
N PHE A 44 -3.30 0.49 29.05
CA PHE A 44 -2.17 0.67 28.12
C PHE A 44 -2.65 0.81 26.67
N ARG A 45 -3.64 0.01 26.25
CA ARG A 45 -4.29 0.11 24.94
C ARG A 45 -4.86 1.51 24.67
N THR A 46 -5.58 2.07 25.63
CA THR A 46 -6.15 3.42 25.54
C THR A 46 -5.04 4.46 25.40
N ILE A 47 -4.00 4.40 26.23
CA ILE A 47 -2.86 5.33 26.17
C ILE A 47 -2.18 5.29 24.80
N VAL A 48 -1.97 4.10 24.22
CA VAL A 48 -1.37 3.95 22.88
C VAL A 48 -2.24 4.61 21.82
N ARG A 49 -3.56 4.43 21.88
CA ARG A 49 -4.49 5.03 20.91
C ARG A 49 -4.54 6.56 21.04
N GLU A 50 -4.67 7.07 22.26
CA GLU A 50 -4.67 8.52 22.52
C GLU A 50 -3.35 9.19 22.14
N LEU A 51 -2.21 8.54 22.42
CA LEU A 51 -0.90 9.04 22.03
C LEU A 51 -0.73 9.05 20.50
N ALA A 52 -1.18 8.00 19.81
CA ALA A 52 -1.15 7.94 18.35
C ALA A 52 -2.04 9.02 17.73
N ASP A 53 -3.27 9.17 18.24
CA ASP A 53 -4.22 10.19 17.78
C ASP A 53 -3.64 11.61 17.95
N GLY A 54 -3.06 11.90 19.12
CA GLY A 54 -2.38 13.19 19.35
C GLY A 54 -1.16 13.45 18.46
N LEU A 55 -0.61 12.43 17.81
CA LEU A 55 0.45 12.54 16.80
C LEU A 55 -0.10 12.61 15.36
N GLY A 56 -1.41 12.55 15.16
CA GLY A 56 -2.05 12.46 13.85
C GLY A 56 -1.89 11.08 13.22
N LEU A 57 -1.98 10.01 14.02
CA LEU A 57 -1.87 8.63 13.57
C LEU A 57 -3.08 7.81 14.04
N ASN A 58 -3.64 7.02 13.12
CA ASN A 58 -4.63 5.99 13.42
C ASN A 58 -3.93 4.65 13.69
N VAL A 59 -4.30 3.99 14.79
CA VAL A 59 -3.91 2.60 15.04
C VAL A 59 -4.90 1.69 14.32
N LEU A 60 -4.53 1.19 13.14
CA LEU A 60 -5.42 0.38 12.31
C LEU A 60 -5.50 -1.07 12.79
N ASP A 61 -4.36 -1.65 13.16
CA ASP A 61 -4.28 -3.04 13.63
C ASP A 61 -3.14 -3.19 14.64
N VAL A 62 -3.33 -4.09 15.60
CA VAL A 62 -2.26 -4.61 16.45
C VAL A 62 -2.42 -6.11 16.50
N SER A 63 -1.38 -6.83 16.09
CA SER A 63 -1.35 -8.29 15.99
C SER A 63 0.03 -8.84 16.34
N GLU A 64 0.20 -10.16 16.31
CA GLU A 64 1.53 -10.80 16.43
C GLU A 64 2.54 -10.32 15.37
N HIS A 65 2.04 -9.77 14.26
CA HIS A 65 2.85 -9.18 13.20
C HIS A 65 3.29 -7.73 13.47
N GLY A 66 2.77 -7.13 14.55
CA GLY A 66 3.09 -5.78 15.00
C GLY A 66 1.91 -4.82 14.91
N VAL A 67 2.23 -3.52 15.02
CA VAL A 67 1.29 -2.41 14.93
C VAL A 67 1.28 -1.87 13.50
N VAL A 68 0.08 -1.73 12.93
CA VAL A 68 -0.18 -1.02 11.68
C VAL A 68 -0.71 0.36 12.03
N LEU A 69 0.03 1.39 11.59
CA LEU A 69 -0.32 2.79 11.75
C LEU A 69 -0.64 3.39 10.39
N ALA A 70 -1.64 4.27 10.33
CA ALA A 70 -1.88 5.12 9.19
C ALA A 70 -1.89 6.59 9.60
N PRO A 71 -1.37 7.50 8.76
CA PRO A 71 -1.51 8.93 8.99
C PRO A 71 -2.98 9.35 8.91
N GLN A 72 -3.37 10.29 9.75
CA GLN A 72 -4.58 11.09 9.55
C GLN A 72 -4.37 12.11 8.43
N ASP A 73 -5.46 12.73 7.97
CA ASP A 73 -5.39 13.85 7.02
C ASP A 73 -4.51 14.97 7.59
N GLU A 74 -3.66 15.55 6.74
CA GLU A 74 -2.68 16.60 7.11
C GLU A 74 -1.64 16.19 8.17
N SER A 75 -1.56 14.90 8.52
CA SER A 75 -0.53 14.39 9.42
C SER A 75 0.88 14.61 8.87
N ILE A 76 1.85 14.90 9.74
CA ILE A 76 3.27 14.97 9.35
C ILE A 76 3.81 13.62 8.85
N PHE A 77 3.10 12.54 9.16
CA PHE A 77 3.42 11.18 8.71
C PHE A 77 2.74 10.84 7.38
N ALA A 78 1.89 11.73 6.84
CA ALA A 78 1.28 11.54 5.53
C ALA A 78 2.34 11.55 4.43
N LEU A 79 2.33 10.51 3.60
CA LEU A 79 3.23 10.42 2.46
C LEU A 79 2.85 11.49 1.44
N LYS A 80 3.83 12.32 1.07
CA LYS A 80 3.67 13.26 -0.04
C LYS A 80 3.96 12.53 -1.35
N PRO A 81 3.35 12.93 -2.48
CA PRO A 81 3.67 12.36 -3.78
C PRO A 81 5.18 12.41 -4.14
N SER A 82 5.90 13.41 -3.63
CA SER A 82 7.36 13.53 -3.75
C SER A 82 8.13 12.43 -3.04
N ASP A 83 7.56 11.86 -1.99
CA ASP A 83 8.20 10.84 -1.17
C ASP A 83 8.12 9.47 -1.86
N PHE A 84 7.08 9.23 -2.67
CA PHE A 84 6.91 7.95 -3.36
C PHE A 84 7.94 7.74 -4.49
N ARG A 85 8.17 8.78 -5.31
CA ARG A 85 9.19 8.79 -6.37
C ARG A 85 9.89 10.16 -6.45
N ALA A 86 11.09 10.24 -5.91
CA ALA A 86 11.92 11.44 -5.99
C ALA A 86 12.18 11.83 -7.46
N GLY A 87 11.87 13.08 -7.83
CA GLY A 87 12.04 13.58 -9.20
C GLY A 87 10.90 13.28 -10.16
N SER A 88 9.79 12.67 -9.71
CA SER A 88 8.55 12.55 -10.50
C SER A 88 7.86 13.91 -10.62
N SER A 89 8.34 14.72 -11.56
CA SER A 89 7.85 16.09 -11.79
C SER A 89 6.70 16.16 -12.80
N LYS A 90 6.46 15.09 -13.57
CA LYS A 90 5.41 15.04 -14.58
C LYS A 90 4.15 14.39 -14.02
N VAL A 91 3.01 15.03 -14.24
CA VAL A 91 1.68 14.54 -13.84
C VAL A 91 1.45 13.11 -14.36
N ASP A 92 1.85 12.85 -15.61
CA ASP A 92 1.70 11.54 -16.24
C ASP A 92 2.40 10.40 -15.49
N ASP A 93 3.58 10.64 -14.93
CA ASP A 93 4.31 9.61 -14.19
C ASP A 93 3.61 9.28 -12.85
N ARG A 94 3.01 10.28 -12.19
CA ARG A 94 2.23 10.08 -10.95
C ARG A 94 0.93 9.34 -11.20
N LEU A 95 0.26 9.64 -12.31
CA LEU A 95 -0.96 8.95 -12.73
C LEU A 95 -0.67 7.46 -12.99
N LEU A 96 0.45 7.15 -13.63
CA LEU A 96 0.89 5.78 -13.86
C LEU A 96 1.29 5.05 -12.58
N ASP A 97 1.93 5.74 -11.63
CA ASP A 97 2.19 5.20 -10.30
C ASP A 97 0.87 4.85 -9.60
N GLY A 98 -0.14 5.72 -9.66
CA GLY A 98 -1.47 5.45 -9.13
C GLY A 98 -2.15 4.23 -9.75
N LEU A 99 -2.11 4.10 -11.08
CA LEU A 99 -2.62 2.91 -11.77
C LEU A 99 -1.89 1.63 -11.38
N ALA A 100 -0.56 1.69 -11.22
CA ALA A 100 0.20 0.54 -10.77
C ALA A 100 -0.23 0.11 -9.36
N GLN A 101 -0.48 1.05 -8.44
CA GLN A 101 -1.01 0.74 -7.10
C GLN A 101 -2.38 0.05 -7.17
N ILE A 102 -3.28 0.55 -8.00
CA ILE A 102 -4.62 -0.05 -8.19
C ILE A 102 -4.50 -1.45 -8.80
N ALA A 103 -3.62 -1.64 -9.79
CA ALA A 103 -3.40 -2.95 -10.38
C ALA A 103 -2.80 -3.95 -9.38
N ILE A 104 -1.85 -3.53 -8.54
CA ILE A 104 -1.30 -4.38 -7.47
C ILE A 104 -2.41 -4.78 -6.50
N ALA A 105 -3.21 -3.81 -6.03
CA ALA A 105 -4.32 -4.08 -5.10
C ALA A 105 -5.35 -5.02 -5.73
N ALA A 106 -5.75 -4.80 -6.98
CA ALA A 106 -6.70 -5.65 -7.70
C ALA A 106 -6.13 -7.05 -8.01
N THR A 107 -4.82 -7.21 -8.08
CA THR A 107 -4.18 -8.53 -8.24
C THR A 107 -4.20 -9.29 -6.91
N VAL A 108 -3.96 -8.61 -5.78
CA VAL A 108 -4.01 -9.19 -4.43
C VAL A 108 -5.44 -9.46 -3.96
N PHE A 109 -6.39 -8.61 -4.35
CA PHE A 109 -7.82 -8.67 -4.01
C PHE A 109 -8.68 -8.69 -5.28
N PRO A 110 -8.76 -9.83 -6.00
CA PRO A 110 -9.49 -9.90 -7.26
C PRO A 110 -11.00 -9.65 -7.14
N ARG A 111 -11.60 -9.85 -5.96
CA ARG A 111 -13.04 -9.67 -5.70
C ARG A 111 -13.23 -8.69 -4.55
N ALA A 112 -14.31 -7.91 -4.60
CA ALA A 112 -14.65 -6.96 -3.54
C ALA A 112 -14.72 -7.63 -2.15
N ARG A 113 -15.35 -8.81 -2.06
CA ARG A 113 -15.45 -9.61 -0.82
C ARG A 113 -14.09 -10.01 -0.22
N ASP A 114 -13.02 -10.05 -1.04
CA ASP A 114 -11.70 -10.41 -0.57
C ASP A 114 -11.15 -9.30 0.35
N LEU A 115 -11.67 -8.06 0.24
CA LEU A 115 -11.37 -6.95 1.15
C LEU A 115 -12.05 -7.12 2.51
N ASP A 116 -13.16 -7.85 2.61
CA ASP A 116 -13.86 -8.06 3.89
C ASP A 116 -13.31 -9.25 4.69
N GLU A 117 -12.40 -10.02 4.09
CA GLU A 117 -11.81 -11.22 4.69
C GLU A 117 -10.77 -10.86 5.77
N ASP A 118 -10.62 -11.76 6.76
CA ASP A 118 -9.67 -11.61 7.86
C ASP A 118 -8.23 -11.42 7.33
N PRO A 119 -7.49 -10.37 7.76
CA PRO A 119 -6.08 -10.15 7.40
C PRO A 119 -5.12 -11.30 7.75
N ASP A 120 -5.50 -12.23 8.63
CA ASP A 120 -4.76 -13.47 8.90
C ASP A 120 -4.81 -14.47 7.75
N ILE A 121 -5.75 -14.33 6.82
CA ILE A 121 -5.78 -15.12 5.59
C ILE A 121 -4.63 -14.66 4.70
N VAL A 122 -3.62 -15.52 4.55
CA VAL A 122 -2.45 -15.25 3.72
C VAL A 122 -2.85 -15.22 2.25
N ARG A 123 -2.65 -14.07 1.60
CA ARG A 123 -2.86 -13.91 0.16
C ARG A 123 -1.72 -14.55 -0.63
N ALA A 124 -2.01 -15.00 -1.85
CA ALA A 124 -0.98 -15.54 -2.73
C ALA A 124 0.08 -14.47 -3.07
N PRO A 125 1.36 -14.87 -3.26
CA PRO A 125 2.36 -14.00 -3.88
C PRO A 125 1.91 -13.55 -5.26
N VAL A 126 2.30 -12.34 -5.65
CA VAL A 126 2.05 -11.78 -6.99
C VAL A 126 3.35 -11.58 -7.75
N THR A 127 3.32 -11.79 -9.06
CA THR A 127 4.42 -11.51 -9.98
C THR A 127 4.20 -10.19 -10.73
N VAL A 128 5.26 -9.63 -11.31
CA VAL A 128 5.14 -8.45 -12.19
C VAL A 128 4.24 -8.74 -13.39
N ASP A 129 4.28 -9.96 -13.91
CA ASP A 129 3.53 -10.40 -15.10
C ASP A 129 2.02 -10.43 -14.81
N GLU A 130 1.63 -10.97 -13.65
CA GLU A 130 0.23 -11.00 -13.20
C GLU A 130 -0.31 -9.58 -13.00
N VAL A 131 0.47 -8.70 -12.36
CA VAL A 131 0.08 -7.29 -12.17
C VAL A 131 0.02 -6.55 -13.50
N GLU A 132 0.93 -6.81 -14.45
CA GLU A 132 0.87 -6.22 -15.80
C GLU A 132 -0.39 -6.66 -16.55
N ALA A 133 -0.74 -7.95 -16.48
CA ALA A 133 -1.95 -8.48 -17.08
C ALA A 133 -3.20 -7.85 -16.45
N GLN A 134 -3.25 -7.74 -15.12
CA GLN A 134 -4.35 -7.11 -14.40
C GLN A 134 -4.50 -5.63 -14.76
N LEU A 135 -3.38 -4.89 -14.87
CA LEU A 135 -3.39 -3.50 -15.29
C LEU A 135 -4.00 -3.31 -16.68
N ARG A 136 -3.63 -4.17 -17.64
CA ARG A 136 -4.21 -4.14 -18.99
C ARG A 136 -5.71 -4.39 -18.97
N GLN A 137 -6.15 -5.42 -18.25
CA GLN A 137 -7.58 -5.73 -18.11
C GLN A 137 -8.35 -4.58 -17.46
N LEU A 138 -7.79 -3.92 -16.44
CA LEU A 138 -8.39 -2.75 -15.81
C LEU A 138 -8.56 -1.60 -16.81
N CYS A 139 -7.51 -1.28 -17.58
CA CYS A 139 -7.56 -0.22 -18.57
C CYS A 139 -8.50 -0.53 -19.74
N GLU A 140 -8.58 -1.79 -20.17
CA GLU A 140 -9.54 -2.24 -21.19
C GLU A 140 -10.99 -2.05 -20.72
N ARG A 141 -11.33 -2.51 -19.50
CA ARG A 141 -12.66 -2.31 -18.93
C ARG A 141 -13.03 -0.84 -18.78
N LEU A 142 -12.13 -0.01 -18.25
CA LEU A 142 -12.35 1.43 -18.14
C LEU A 142 -12.54 2.09 -19.50
N SER A 143 -11.82 1.63 -20.53
CA SER A 143 -12.00 2.10 -21.90
C SER A 143 -13.34 1.67 -22.50
N GLU A 144 -13.84 0.48 -22.18
CA GLU A 144 -15.14 -0.01 -22.62
C GLU A 144 -16.29 0.72 -21.93
N GLU A 145 -16.19 0.93 -20.62
CA GLU A 145 -17.15 1.71 -19.82
C GLU A 145 -17.24 3.16 -20.32
N ALA A 146 -16.10 3.76 -20.70
CA ALA A 146 -16.07 5.09 -21.28
C ALA A 146 -16.58 5.17 -22.73
N ARG A 147 -16.75 4.05 -23.46
CA ARG A 147 -17.34 4.05 -24.81
C ARG A 147 -18.86 4.19 -24.72
N GLY A 148 -19.31 5.42 -24.49
CA GLY A 148 -20.74 5.74 -24.44
C GLY A 148 -21.07 6.93 -23.56
N ASP A 149 -20.19 7.27 -22.63
CA ASP A 149 -20.32 8.46 -21.79
C ASP A 149 -19.66 9.69 -22.43
N PRO A 150 -20.24 10.89 -22.26
CA PRO A 150 -19.56 12.14 -22.57
C PRO A 150 -18.22 12.22 -21.83
N ASP A 151 -17.26 12.98 -22.39
CA ASP A 151 -16.04 13.28 -21.63
C ASP A 151 -16.42 13.87 -20.25
N PRO A 152 -15.84 13.35 -19.15
CA PRO A 152 -16.19 13.80 -17.81
C PRO A 152 -15.93 15.30 -17.69
N ASN A 153 -16.83 16.01 -17.00
CA ASN A 153 -16.65 17.42 -16.73
C ASN A 153 -15.53 17.60 -15.69
N ALA A 154 -14.91 18.77 -15.67
CA ALA A 154 -13.76 19.08 -14.82
C ALA A 154 -13.96 18.91 -13.30
N SER A 155 -15.19 18.64 -12.84
CA SER A 155 -15.61 18.57 -11.43
C SER A 155 -15.75 17.17 -10.84
N ASP A 156 -15.57 16.09 -11.62
CA ASP A 156 -15.87 14.74 -11.13
C ASP A 156 -14.77 14.17 -10.21
N GLU A 157 -15.13 13.59 -9.06
CA GLU A 157 -14.19 12.93 -8.14
C GLU A 157 -13.46 11.74 -8.81
N HIS A 158 -14.06 11.14 -9.83
CA HIS A 158 -13.49 10.08 -10.66
C HIS A 158 -12.42 10.57 -11.66
N ARG A 159 -12.19 11.88 -11.74
CA ARG A 159 -11.27 12.51 -12.69
C ARG A 159 -9.84 11.99 -12.56
N GLY A 160 -9.35 11.75 -11.34
CA GLY A 160 -7.97 11.26 -11.13
C GLY A 160 -7.72 9.90 -11.78
N LEU A 161 -8.64 8.95 -11.58
CA LEU A 161 -8.54 7.61 -12.17
C LEU A 161 -8.81 7.65 -13.68
N ILE A 162 -9.78 8.47 -14.12
CA ILE A 162 -10.14 8.60 -15.53
C ILE A 162 -9.00 9.24 -16.34
N GLU A 163 -8.38 10.29 -15.82
CA GLU A 163 -7.19 10.92 -16.42
C GLU A 163 -6.02 9.93 -16.41
N ALA A 164 -5.87 9.10 -15.38
CA ALA A 164 -4.78 8.14 -15.31
C ALA A 164 -4.83 7.08 -16.40
N TRP A 165 -5.97 6.40 -16.61
CA TRP A 165 -6.06 5.35 -17.63
C TRP A 165 -5.95 5.92 -19.04
N ARG A 166 -6.47 7.12 -19.29
CA ARG A 166 -6.30 7.82 -20.58
C ARG A 166 -4.84 8.14 -20.85
N VAL A 167 -4.10 8.64 -19.87
CA VAL A 167 -2.65 8.86 -19.98
C VAL A 167 -1.91 7.55 -20.22
N TYR A 168 -2.29 6.47 -19.55
CA TYR A 168 -1.71 5.15 -19.78
C TYR A 168 -1.93 4.66 -21.21
N LEU A 169 -3.15 4.72 -21.74
CA LEU A 169 -3.45 4.32 -23.12
C LEU A 169 -2.76 5.22 -24.15
N GLN A 170 -2.74 6.54 -23.96
CA GLN A 170 -2.01 7.45 -24.85
C GLN A 170 -0.51 7.17 -24.86
N ARG A 171 0.07 6.87 -23.69
CA ARG A 171 1.50 6.51 -23.58
C ARG A 171 1.77 5.15 -24.21
N LEU A 172 0.90 4.15 -24.01
CA LEU A 172 0.99 2.88 -24.70
C LEU A 172 0.93 3.06 -26.22
N ASP A 173 -0.07 3.76 -26.74
CA ASP A 173 -0.25 3.99 -28.19
C ASP A 173 0.93 4.74 -28.82
N THR A 174 1.45 5.77 -28.13
CA THR A 174 2.67 6.51 -28.55
C THR A 174 3.92 5.64 -28.58
N ILE A 175 4.01 4.63 -27.71
CA ILE A 175 5.16 3.73 -27.66
C ILE A 175 4.93 2.52 -28.61
N GLU A 176 3.71 2.02 -28.75
CA GLU A 176 3.34 0.90 -29.63
C GLU A 176 3.45 1.26 -31.11
N THR A 177 3.08 2.49 -31.49
CA THR A 177 3.31 3.05 -32.83
C THR A 177 4.79 3.17 -33.20
N ARG A 178 5.72 3.08 -32.23
CA ARG A 178 7.17 3.12 -32.44
C ARG A 178 7.87 1.78 -32.21
N ASP A 179 7.53 1.03 -31.15
CA ASP A 179 8.09 -0.26 -30.72
C ASP A 179 7.33 -0.85 -29.49
N SER A 180 6.40 -1.77 -29.72
CA SER A 180 5.58 -2.41 -28.66
C SER A 180 6.39 -3.07 -27.53
N ARG A 181 7.59 -3.58 -27.82
CA ARG A 181 8.48 -4.18 -26.80
C ARG A 181 9.02 -3.15 -25.81
N LYS A 182 9.16 -1.87 -26.22
CA LYS A 182 9.59 -0.79 -25.33
C LYS A 182 8.46 -0.36 -24.38
N ALA A 183 7.21 -0.41 -24.83
CA ALA A 183 6.03 -0.08 -24.01
C ALA A 183 5.91 -1.03 -22.82
N MET A 184 5.92 -2.34 -23.11
CA MET A 184 5.89 -3.40 -22.10
C MET A 184 7.03 -3.25 -21.08
N ARG A 185 8.26 -3.00 -21.54
CA ARG A 185 9.42 -2.79 -20.67
C ARG A 185 9.28 -1.57 -19.75
N ALA A 186 8.58 -0.52 -20.18
CA ALA A 186 8.37 0.68 -19.36
C ALA A 186 7.36 0.43 -18.24
N THR A 187 6.22 -0.19 -18.55
CA THR A 187 5.17 -0.49 -17.56
C THR A 187 5.64 -1.49 -16.50
N ARG A 188 6.36 -2.55 -16.93
CA ARG A 188 6.96 -3.52 -16.00
C ARG A 188 7.88 -2.88 -14.98
N ARG A 189 8.72 -1.92 -15.41
CA ARG A 189 9.62 -1.20 -14.51
C ARG A 189 8.87 -0.35 -13.49
N ILE A 190 7.73 0.22 -13.86
CA ILE A 190 6.89 0.99 -12.93
C ILE A 190 6.29 0.05 -11.87
N ILE A 191 5.79 -1.12 -12.30
CA ILE A 191 5.24 -2.13 -11.41
C ILE A 191 6.32 -2.68 -10.45
N GLU A 192 7.47 -3.07 -10.98
CA GLU A 192 8.61 -3.57 -10.19
C GLU A 192 9.06 -2.52 -9.17
N TYR A 193 9.22 -1.26 -9.59
CA TYR A 193 9.53 -0.16 -8.68
C TYR A 193 8.46 0.01 -7.58
N SER A 194 7.18 -0.07 -7.94
CA SER A 194 6.07 0.07 -7.00
C SER A 194 6.07 -1.05 -5.95
N LEU A 195 6.29 -2.29 -6.37
CA LEU A 195 6.39 -3.45 -5.48
C LEU A 195 7.62 -3.36 -4.56
N ASP A 196 8.76 -2.89 -5.06
CA ASP A 196 9.95 -2.66 -4.25
C ASP A 196 9.76 -1.53 -3.23
N ARG A 197 9.10 -0.43 -3.60
CA ARG A 197 8.75 0.64 -2.65
C ARG A 197 7.79 0.14 -1.57
N LEU A 198 6.76 -0.61 -1.95
CA LEU A 198 5.86 -1.23 -0.99
C LEU A 198 6.58 -2.22 -0.06
N ARG A 199 7.57 -2.97 -0.57
CA ARG A 199 8.44 -3.82 0.24
C ARG A 199 9.25 -3.00 1.26
N GLU A 200 9.82 -1.86 0.86
CA GLU A 200 10.54 -0.96 1.78
C GLU A 200 9.65 -0.44 2.92
N PHE A 201 8.34 -0.26 2.65
CA PHE A 201 7.32 0.08 3.65
C PHE A 201 6.76 -1.15 4.40
N GLY A 202 7.34 -2.33 4.22
CA GLY A 202 6.94 -3.55 4.92
C GLY A 202 5.59 -4.14 4.49
N CYS A 203 5.02 -3.65 3.39
CA CYS A 203 3.78 -4.11 2.78
C CYS A 203 3.95 -5.44 2.04
N PHE A 204 5.15 -5.69 1.50
CA PHE A 204 5.48 -6.93 0.81
C PHE A 204 6.79 -7.50 1.32
N THR A 205 6.96 -8.81 1.10
CA THR A 205 8.25 -9.50 1.16
C THR A 205 8.53 -10.13 -0.20
N GLN A 206 9.80 -10.26 -0.56
CA GLN A 206 10.18 -10.88 -1.83
C GLN A 206 10.37 -12.38 -1.64
N VAL A 207 9.75 -13.18 -2.50
CA VAL A 207 9.82 -14.64 -2.49
C VAL A 207 10.17 -15.18 -3.89
N ARG A 208 10.46 -16.46 -3.98
CA ARG A 208 10.70 -17.16 -5.26
C ARG A 208 9.51 -18.04 -5.60
N GLN A 209 9.06 -17.97 -6.84
CA GLN A 209 8.03 -18.84 -7.40
C GLN A 209 8.60 -19.50 -8.66
N GLY A 210 9.12 -20.72 -8.50
CA GLY A 210 9.90 -21.36 -9.58
C GLY A 210 11.18 -20.57 -9.89
N SER A 211 11.37 -20.19 -11.15
CA SER A 211 12.48 -19.31 -11.58
C SER A 211 12.25 -17.85 -11.27
N ASP A 212 11.01 -17.46 -11.00
CA ASP A 212 10.58 -16.07 -11.07
C ASP A 212 10.55 -15.44 -9.68
N THR A 213 10.70 -14.12 -9.67
CA THR A 213 10.54 -13.30 -8.47
C THR A 213 9.05 -13.04 -8.27
N ALA A 214 8.57 -13.27 -7.05
CA ALA A 214 7.23 -12.90 -6.64
C ALA A 214 7.28 -12.07 -5.35
N TRP A 215 6.19 -11.35 -5.07
CA TRP A 215 6.04 -10.48 -3.92
C TRP A 215 4.87 -10.98 -3.07
N GLN A 216 5.18 -11.44 -1.86
CA GLN A 216 4.21 -11.90 -0.87
C GLN A 216 3.67 -10.69 -0.10
N PRO A 217 2.37 -10.34 -0.24
CA PRO A 217 1.76 -9.29 0.58
C PRO A 217 1.78 -9.68 2.06
N THR A 218 2.01 -8.70 2.93
CA THR A 218 1.99 -8.86 4.38
C THR A 218 0.65 -8.43 4.96
N ARG A 219 0.35 -8.84 6.21
CA ARG A 219 -0.82 -8.35 6.96
C ARG A 219 -0.92 -6.82 6.95
N ARG A 220 0.23 -6.11 7.03
CA ARG A 220 0.29 -4.65 6.95
C ARG A 220 -0.37 -4.12 5.68
N TYR A 221 -0.03 -4.70 4.53
CA TYR A 221 -0.63 -4.31 3.26
C TYR A 221 -2.13 -4.58 3.24
N GLN A 222 -2.56 -5.75 3.72
CA GLN A 222 -3.97 -6.10 3.76
C GLN A 222 -4.77 -5.08 4.57
N VAL A 223 -4.36 -4.82 5.81
CA VAL A 223 -5.01 -3.85 6.70
C VAL A 223 -5.06 -2.45 6.08
N MET A 224 -3.98 -1.99 5.45
CA MET A 224 -3.97 -0.66 4.84
C MET A 224 -4.89 -0.57 3.62
N VAL A 225 -4.94 -1.60 2.76
CA VAL A 225 -5.86 -1.60 1.61
C VAL A 225 -7.32 -1.67 2.07
N GLN A 226 -7.62 -2.48 3.09
CA GLN A 226 -8.97 -2.56 3.67
C GLN A 226 -9.42 -1.23 4.25
N GLN A 227 -8.54 -0.55 4.99
CA GLN A 227 -8.83 0.78 5.54
C GLN A 227 -9.08 1.84 4.45
N LEU A 228 -8.44 1.71 3.29
CA LEU A 228 -8.66 2.63 2.16
C LEU A 228 -9.93 2.31 1.36
N ALA A 229 -10.43 1.07 1.46
CA ALA A 229 -11.60 0.62 0.71
C ALA A 229 -12.93 0.76 1.49
N GLY A 230 -12.88 0.83 2.82
CA GLY A 230 -14.02 1.07 3.70
C GLY A 230 -14.25 2.54 3.99
#